data_AF-A0A542AY10-F1
#
_entry.id   AF-A0A542AY10-F1
#
_cell.length_a   1.000
_cell.length_b   1.000
_cell.length_c   1.000
_cell.angle_alpha   90.00
_cell.angle_beta   90.00
_cell.angle_gamma   90.00
#
_symmetry.space_group_name_H-M   'P 1'
#
loop_
_entity.id
_entity.type
_entity.pdbx_description
1 polymer ?
#
loop_
_entity_poly.entity_id
_entity_poly.type
_entity_poly.pdbx_seq_one_letter_code
_entity_poly.pdbx_strand_id
1 'polypeptide(L)'
;MKKLLALLIISIVSIGHLNSQNKIIKGRVIDNNLETLPGVPIFINDTIKIGKTDLDGFFKIEIPANKNKISFKYVGIDPATIELDDRCEQIEVIMMLTGTHDFESLKRSEKERKKNFKMLPEIHKQAYNKGIFKIEQPCYSREFEPYYLDKRI
;
A
#
# COMPACT_ATOMS: atom_id res chain seq x y z
N MET A 1 30.21 44.76 12.75
CA MET A 1 29.13 44.75 11.74
C MET A 1 29.39 43.78 10.58
N LYS A 2 30.55 43.82 9.90
CA LYS A 2 30.86 42.90 8.77
C LYS A 2 30.81 41.40 9.11
N LYS A 3 31.24 40.99 10.31
CA LYS A 3 31.17 39.60 10.79
C LYS A 3 29.72 39.12 11.06
N LEU A 4 28.84 40.02 11.50
CA LEU A 4 27.40 39.74 11.66
C LEU A 4 26.70 39.60 10.30
N LEU A 5 27.09 40.43 9.33
CA LEU A 5 26.57 40.39 7.96
C LEU A 5 26.97 39.09 7.23
N ALA A 6 28.20 38.61 7.43
CA ALA A 6 28.66 37.33 6.90
C ALA A 6 27.91 36.12 7.50
N LEU A 7 27.59 36.17 8.81
CA LEU A 7 26.80 35.12 9.48
C LEU A 7 25.35 35.07 8.97
N LEU A 8 24.77 36.23 8.66
CA LEU A 8 23.41 36.34 8.12
C LEU A 8 23.32 35.76 6.69
N ILE A 9 24.36 35.94 5.87
CA ILE A 9 24.43 35.40 4.51
C ILE A 9 24.56 33.87 4.52
N ILE A 10 25.32 33.29 5.46
CA ILE A 10 25.48 31.83 5.62
C ILE A 10 24.16 31.17 6.09
N SER A 11 23.37 31.88 6.89
CA SER A 11 22.04 31.43 7.34
C SER A 11 21.05 31.29 6.17
N ILE A 12 21.05 32.23 5.21
CA ILE A 12 20.12 32.24 4.08
C ILE A 12 20.37 31.08 3.10
N VAL A 13 21.62 30.65 2.94
CA VAL A 13 22.00 29.54 2.03
C VAL A 13 21.54 28.18 2.57
N SER A 14 21.38 28.03 3.89
CA SER A 14 20.98 26.76 4.52
C SER A 14 19.48 26.44 4.38
N ILE A 15 18.64 27.41 4.00
CA ILE A 15 17.18 27.26 3.89
C ILE A 15 16.78 26.57 2.57
N GLY A 16 17.70 26.44 1.61
CA GLY A 16 17.44 25.93 0.26
C GLY A 16 17.38 24.40 0.10
N HIS A 17 17.57 23.61 1.16
CA HIS A 17 17.64 22.13 1.08
C HIS A 17 16.49 21.38 1.73
N LEU A 18 15.28 21.96 1.80
CA LEU A 18 14.06 21.25 2.19
C LEU A 18 13.37 20.65 0.96
N ASN A 19 14.06 19.75 0.25
CA ASN A 19 13.40 18.93 -0.78
C ASN A 19 12.75 17.73 -0.08
N SER A 20 11.43 17.76 0.06
CA SER A 20 10.65 16.52 0.17
C SER A 20 10.84 15.78 -1.15
N GLN A 21 11.85 14.92 -1.23
CA GLN A 21 12.07 14.10 -2.42
C GLN A 21 10.86 13.19 -2.56
N ASN A 22 10.08 13.34 -3.62
CA ASN A 22 9.03 12.40 -3.91
C ASN A 22 9.64 11.18 -4.60
N LYS A 23 9.14 9.99 -4.28
CA LYS A 23 9.45 8.73 -4.96
C LYS A 23 8.28 8.29 -5.81
N ILE A 24 8.58 7.70 -6.96
CA ILE A 24 7.58 7.15 -7.88
C ILE A 24 7.44 5.66 -7.59
N ILE A 25 6.22 5.25 -7.29
CA ILE A 25 5.87 3.84 -7.10
C ILE A 25 5.00 3.41 -8.28
N LYS A 26 5.39 2.31 -8.91
CA LYS A 26 4.61 1.63 -9.93
C LYS A 26 4.09 0.33 -9.37
N GLY A 27 2.98 -0.15 -9.89
CA GLY A 27 2.51 -1.45 -9.43
C GLY A 27 1.31 -1.98 -10.17
N ARG A 28 0.84 -3.13 -9.68
CA ARG A 28 -0.36 -3.80 -10.16
C ARG A 28 -1.17 -4.32 -8.98
N VAL A 29 -2.48 -4.26 -9.10
CA VAL A 29 -3.43 -4.79 -8.12
C VAL A 29 -4.27 -5.89 -8.77
N ILE A 30 -4.32 -7.04 -8.12
CA ILE A 30 -5.19 -8.16 -8.49
C ILE A 30 -6.01 -8.62 -7.28
N ASP A 31 -7.02 -9.42 -7.54
CA ASP A 31 -7.77 -10.12 -6.51
C ASP A 31 -7.19 -11.50 -6.18
N ASN A 32 -7.82 -12.19 -5.23
CA ASN A 32 -7.43 -13.54 -4.82
C ASN A 32 -7.76 -14.65 -5.84
N ASN A 33 -8.47 -14.33 -6.93
CA ASN A 33 -8.70 -15.20 -8.07
C ASN A 33 -7.70 -14.93 -9.22
N LEU A 34 -6.75 -14.01 -9.00
CA LEU A 34 -5.76 -13.54 -9.96
C LEU A 34 -6.34 -12.67 -11.08
N GLU A 35 -7.52 -12.10 -10.87
CA GLU A 35 -8.15 -11.16 -11.78
C GLU A 35 -7.68 -9.73 -11.48
N THR A 36 -7.53 -8.91 -12.51
CA THR A 36 -7.10 -7.51 -12.34
C THR A 36 -8.18 -6.68 -11.67
N LEU A 37 -7.78 -5.78 -10.78
CA LEU A 37 -8.71 -4.88 -10.09
C LEU A 37 -8.62 -3.45 -10.63
N PRO A 38 -9.55 -3.04 -11.52
CA PRO A 38 -9.55 -1.69 -12.08
C PRO A 38 -10.16 -0.65 -11.15
N GLY A 39 -9.63 0.57 -11.23
CA GLY A 39 -10.18 1.74 -10.53
C GLY A 39 -9.99 1.75 -9.01
N VAL A 40 -9.15 0.87 -8.44
CA VAL A 40 -8.84 0.79 -7.01
C VAL A 40 -8.20 2.10 -6.53
N PRO A 41 -8.86 2.90 -5.68
CA PRO A 41 -8.27 4.09 -5.08
C PRO A 41 -7.10 3.76 -4.14
N ILE A 42 -6.06 4.60 -4.21
CA ILE A 42 -4.85 4.47 -3.40
C ILE A 42 -4.70 5.70 -2.50
N PHE A 43 -4.40 5.47 -1.23
CA PHE A 43 -4.33 6.52 -0.21
C PHE A 43 -3.01 6.51 0.58
N ILE A 44 -2.57 7.69 1.01
CA ILE A 44 -1.56 7.87 2.08
C ILE A 44 -2.31 8.12 3.39
N ASN A 45 -1.87 7.47 4.48
CA ASN A 45 -2.45 7.64 5.82
C ASN A 45 -3.98 7.55 5.82
N ASP A 46 -4.55 6.68 4.99
CA ASP A 46 -5.99 6.43 4.87
C ASP A 46 -6.88 7.62 4.47
N THR A 47 -6.30 8.78 4.17
CA THR A 47 -7.02 10.06 4.05
C THR A 47 -6.73 10.77 2.74
N ILE A 48 -5.48 10.74 2.26
CA ILE A 48 -5.07 11.49 1.08
C ILE A 48 -5.08 10.56 -0.13
N LYS A 49 -6.07 10.73 -1.02
CA LYS A 49 -6.12 9.99 -2.29
C LYS A 49 -5.02 10.47 -3.23
N ILE A 50 -4.14 9.56 -3.63
CA ILE A 50 -2.98 9.86 -4.47
C ILE A 50 -3.06 9.25 -5.88
N GLY A 51 -4.01 8.35 -6.10
CA GLY A 51 -4.18 7.72 -7.41
C GLY A 51 -5.29 6.68 -7.42
N LYS A 52 -5.38 5.99 -8.55
CA LYS A 52 -6.21 4.79 -8.72
C LYS A 52 -5.57 3.85 -9.75
N THR A 53 -5.94 2.58 -9.75
CA THR A 53 -5.54 1.66 -10.81
C THR A 53 -6.27 1.96 -12.13
N ASP A 54 -5.62 1.63 -13.25
CA ASP A 54 -6.20 1.66 -14.59
C ASP A 54 -7.06 0.42 -14.90
N LEU A 55 -7.44 0.22 -16.16
CA LEU A 55 -8.31 -0.90 -16.58
C LEU A 55 -7.65 -2.28 -16.41
N ASP A 56 -6.32 -2.34 -16.45
CA ASP A 56 -5.54 -3.57 -16.36
C ASP A 56 -4.99 -3.81 -14.93
N GLY A 57 -5.44 -2.98 -13.98
CA GLY A 57 -5.05 -3.01 -12.58
C GLY A 57 -3.69 -2.37 -12.30
N PHE A 58 -3.03 -1.73 -13.28
CA PHE A 58 -1.75 -1.07 -13.07
C PHE A 58 -1.92 0.33 -12.47
N PHE A 59 -0.88 0.83 -11.82
CA PHE A 59 -0.84 2.19 -11.32
C PHE A 59 0.57 2.76 -11.32
N LYS A 60 0.63 4.10 -11.30
CA LYS A 60 1.83 4.89 -11.07
C LYS A 60 1.45 6.06 -10.17
N ILE A 61 2.06 6.14 -9.00
CA ILE A 61 1.78 7.16 -7.98
C ILE A 61 3.08 7.83 -7.56
N GLU A 62 2.96 9.06 -7.07
CA GLU A 62 4.05 9.83 -6.51
C GLU A 62 3.78 10.02 -5.02
N ILE A 63 4.72 9.61 -4.17
CA ILE A 63 4.59 9.70 -2.71
C ILE A 63 5.82 10.39 -2.12
N PRO A 64 5.67 11.20 -1.05
CA PRO A 64 6.82 11.77 -0.36
C PRO A 64 7.76 10.68 0.17
N ALA A 65 9.08 10.84 0.08
CA ALA A 65 10.05 9.82 0.50
C ALA A 65 9.94 9.44 1.99
N ASN A 66 9.41 10.35 2.83
CA ASN A 66 9.17 10.09 4.25
C ASN A 66 7.86 9.33 4.55
N LYS A 67 7.08 8.97 3.52
CA LYS A 67 5.84 8.20 3.65
C LYS A 67 6.04 6.80 3.06
N ASN A 68 5.90 5.80 3.92
CA ASN A 68 6.04 4.39 3.55
C ASN A 68 4.72 3.61 3.68
N LYS A 69 3.70 4.17 4.35
CA LYS A 69 2.41 3.53 4.52
C LYS A 69 1.40 3.98 3.46
N ILE A 70 0.94 3.04 2.64
CA ILE A 70 -0.12 3.27 1.64
C ILE A 70 -1.24 2.25 1.81
N SER A 71 -2.47 2.66 1.49
CA SER A 71 -3.63 1.78 1.57
C SER A 71 -4.45 1.76 0.28
N PHE A 72 -4.93 0.57 -0.05
CA PHE A 72 -5.81 0.27 -1.17
C PHE A 72 -7.18 -0.06 -0.60
N LYS A 73 -8.22 0.66 -1.02
CA LYS A 73 -9.57 0.50 -0.48
C LYS A 73 -10.58 0.47 -1.60
N TYR A 74 -11.39 -0.57 -1.65
CA TYR A 74 -12.43 -0.73 -2.64
C TYR A 74 -13.69 -1.30 -1.99
N VAL A 75 -14.85 -0.91 -2.50
CA VAL A 75 -16.12 -1.38 -1.95
C VAL A 75 -16.28 -2.88 -2.23
N GLY A 76 -16.63 -3.66 -1.20
CA GLY A 76 -16.77 -5.12 -1.33
C GLY A 76 -15.45 -5.90 -1.40
N ILE A 77 -14.34 -5.28 -1.00
CA ILE A 77 -13.01 -5.92 -0.97
C ILE A 77 -12.32 -5.56 0.34
N ASP A 78 -11.57 -6.50 0.91
CA ASP A 78 -10.78 -6.26 2.11
C ASP A 78 -9.65 -5.25 1.82
N PRO A 79 -9.55 -4.14 2.59
CA PRO A 79 -8.48 -3.17 2.47
C PRO A 79 -7.10 -3.82 2.57
N ALA A 80 -6.20 -3.35 1.72
CA ALA A 80 -4.80 -3.69 1.79
C ALA A 80 -4.01 -2.48 2.22
N THR A 81 -3.54 -2.48 3.46
CA THR A 81 -2.63 -1.48 3.99
C THR A 81 -1.24 -2.08 3.99
N ILE A 82 -0.29 -1.45 3.31
CA ILE A 82 1.09 -1.95 3.19
C ILE A 82 2.08 -0.90 3.68
N GLU A 83 3.18 -1.39 4.23
CA GLU A 83 4.34 -0.59 4.62
C GLU A 83 5.51 -0.94 3.70
N LEU A 84 5.90 0.03 2.88
CA LEU A 84 6.91 -0.09 1.85
C LEU A 84 8.32 -0.06 2.43
N ASP A 85 9.19 -0.92 1.93
CA ASP A 85 10.63 -0.77 2.15
C ASP A 85 11.18 0.44 1.35
N ASP A 86 12.29 1.01 1.81
CA ASP A 86 12.84 2.25 1.23
C ASP A 86 13.23 2.13 -0.26
N ARG A 87 13.59 0.93 -0.72
CA ARG A 87 14.03 0.63 -2.10
C ARG A 87 12.94 0.06 -3.00
N CYS A 88 11.70 0.03 -2.51
CA CYS A 88 10.60 -0.63 -3.20
C CYS A 88 9.99 0.33 -4.24
N GLU A 89 10.30 0.14 -5.52
CA GLU A 89 9.80 0.98 -6.63
C GLU A 89 8.65 0.33 -7.40
N GLN A 90 8.60 -1.00 -7.41
CA GLN A 90 7.56 -1.79 -8.04
C GLN A 90 6.86 -2.65 -7.00
N ILE A 91 5.53 -2.53 -6.92
CA ILE A 91 4.71 -3.26 -5.95
C ILE A 91 3.57 -4.00 -6.63
N GLU A 92 3.32 -5.21 -6.14
CA GLU A 92 2.34 -6.13 -6.68
C GLU A 92 1.45 -6.56 -5.53
N VAL A 93 0.19 -6.13 -5.57
CA VAL A 93 -0.70 -6.17 -4.40
C VAL A 93 -1.88 -7.07 -4.69
N ILE A 94 -2.19 -7.96 -3.74
CA ILE A 94 -3.39 -8.80 -3.76
C ILE A 94 -4.40 -8.23 -2.77
N MET A 95 -5.60 -7.92 -3.25
CA MET A 95 -6.75 -7.60 -2.41
C MET A 95 -7.69 -8.81 -2.34
N MET A 96 -8.26 -9.07 -1.16
CA MET A 96 -9.12 -10.24 -0.96
C MET A 96 -10.58 -9.81 -1.17
N LEU A 97 -11.29 -10.44 -2.12
CA LEU A 97 -12.72 -10.22 -2.28
C LEU A 97 -13.43 -10.59 -0.97
N THR A 98 -14.34 -9.73 -0.50
CA THR A 98 -15.17 -10.08 0.66
C THR A 98 -16.39 -10.85 0.18
N GLY A 99 -16.52 -12.11 0.60
CA GLY A 99 -17.76 -12.86 0.43
C GLY A 99 -18.84 -12.31 1.37
N THR A 100 -20.07 -12.15 0.86
CA THR A 100 -21.25 -11.96 1.70
C THR A 100 -21.61 -13.29 2.32
N HIS A 101 -21.25 -13.48 3.58
CA HIS A 101 -21.62 -14.67 4.33
C HIS A 101 -22.84 -14.37 5.19
N ASP A 102 -24.02 -14.73 4.67
CA ASP A 102 -25.26 -14.60 5.42
C ASP A 102 -25.24 -15.54 6.63
N PHE A 103 -25.82 -15.09 7.75
CA PHE A 103 -25.98 -15.88 8.98
C PHE A 103 -24.67 -16.30 9.68
N GLU A 104 -23.52 -15.68 9.34
CA GLU A 104 -22.28 -15.92 10.06
C GLU A 104 -22.03 -14.94 11.22
N SER A 105 -21.48 -15.44 12.32
CA SER A 105 -21.04 -14.57 13.42
C SER A 105 -19.81 -13.76 13.02
N LEU A 106 -19.68 -12.54 13.56
CA LEU A 106 -18.52 -11.67 13.36
C LEU A 106 -17.18 -12.38 13.63
N LYS A 107 -17.13 -13.21 14.68
CA LYS A 107 -15.95 -14.02 15.04
C LYS A 107 -15.59 -15.05 13.96
N ARG A 108 -16.59 -15.68 13.33
CA ARG A 108 -16.39 -16.67 12.27
C ARG A 108 -15.90 -15.99 10.99
N SER A 109 -16.57 -14.90 10.58
CA SER A 109 -16.15 -14.07 9.44
C SER A 109 -14.69 -13.61 9.60
N GLU A 110 -14.31 -13.15 10.80
CA GLU A 110 -12.94 -12.70 11.03
C GLU A 110 -11.91 -13.84 11.01
N LYS A 111 -12.27 -15.03 11.53
CA LYS A 111 -11.41 -16.22 11.44
C LYS A 111 -11.15 -16.61 9.98
N GLU A 112 -12.16 -16.49 9.13
CA GLU A 112 -12.04 -16.74 7.70
C GLU A 112 -11.15 -15.71 7.02
N ARG A 113 -11.37 -14.42 7.27
CA ARG A 113 -10.49 -13.35 6.76
C ARG A 113 -9.03 -13.58 7.15
N LYS A 114 -8.77 -13.98 8.40
CA LYS A 114 -7.42 -14.34 8.87
C LYS A 114 -6.86 -15.59 8.18
N LYS A 115 -7.70 -16.57 7.84
CA LYS A 115 -7.31 -17.75 7.06
C LYS A 115 -6.91 -17.34 5.64
N ASN A 116 -7.71 -16.50 4.99
CA ASN A 116 -7.45 -16.00 3.64
C ASN A 116 -6.19 -15.14 3.61
N PHE A 117 -5.99 -14.29 4.61
CA PHE A 117 -4.77 -13.49 4.77
C PHE A 117 -3.50 -14.37 4.80
N LYS A 118 -3.53 -15.50 5.51
CA LYS A 118 -2.39 -16.45 5.56
C LYS A 118 -2.07 -17.09 4.21
N MET A 119 -3.00 -17.09 3.25
CA MET A 119 -2.81 -17.63 1.91
C MET A 119 -2.11 -16.65 0.96
N LEU A 120 -1.94 -15.38 1.34
CA LEU A 120 -1.32 -14.35 0.48
C LEU A 120 0.02 -14.78 -0.15
N PRO A 121 0.98 -15.39 0.58
CA PRO A 121 2.25 -15.81 -0.02
C PRO A 121 2.07 -16.83 -1.14
N GLU A 122 1.15 -17.79 -0.98
CA GLU A 122 0.90 -18.81 -2.00
C GLU A 122 0.21 -18.21 -3.24
N ILE A 123 -0.74 -17.30 -3.04
CA ILE A 123 -1.41 -16.59 -4.15
C ILE A 123 -0.39 -15.72 -4.91
N HIS A 124 0.50 -15.03 -4.19
CA HIS A 124 1.59 -14.25 -4.81
C HIS A 124 2.50 -15.13 -5.67
N LYS A 125 2.92 -16.28 -5.13
CA LYS A 125 3.72 -17.25 -5.87
C LYS A 125 2.99 -17.77 -7.12
N GLN A 126 1.69 -18.04 -7.02
CA GLN A 126 0.89 -18.43 -8.18
C GLN A 126 0.82 -17.32 -9.24
N ALA A 127 0.62 -16.06 -8.83
CA ALA A 127 0.59 -14.91 -9.72
C ALA A 127 1.94 -14.72 -10.45
N TYR A 128 3.06 -14.90 -9.73
CA TYR A 128 4.41 -14.86 -10.29
C TYR A 128 4.62 -15.98 -11.32
N ASN A 129 4.30 -17.23 -10.97
CA ASN A 129 4.44 -18.37 -11.87
C ASN A 129 3.60 -18.25 -13.15
N LYS A 130 2.46 -17.56 -13.09
CA LYS A 130 1.61 -17.25 -14.26
C LYS A 130 2.06 -16.02 -15.05
N GLY A 131 3.13 -15.33 -14.64
CA GLY A 131 3.63 -14.12 -15.27
C GLY A 131 2.72 -12.89 -15.08
N ILE A 132 1.74 -12.96 -14.17
CA ILE A 132 0.87 -11.83 -13.83
C ILE A 132 1.66 -10.80 -13.01
N PHE A 133 2.48 -11.33 -12.09
CA PHE A 133 3.44 -10.62 -11.25
C PHE A 133 4.85 -10.87 -11.77
N LYS A 134 5.71 -9.87 -11.62
CA LYS A 134 7.12 -9.90 -12.06
C LYS A 134 8.07 -10.18 -10.89
N ILE A 135 7.63 -9.97 -9.65
CA ILE A 135 8.46 -10.08 -8.47
C ILE A 135 8.06 -11.34 -7.70
N GLU A 136 9.02 -12.21 -7.40
CA GLU A 136 8.75 -13.46 -6.67
C GLU A 136 8.31 -13.20 -5.22
N GLN A 137 8.89 -12.18 -4.57
CA GLN A 137 8.58 -11.80 -3.19
C GLN A 137 8.33 -10.29 -3.06
N PRO A 138 7.28 -9.86 -2.36
CA PRO A 138 6.98 -8.44 -2.19
C PRO A 138 8.06 -7.71 -1.38
N CYS A 139 8.41 -6.49 -1.78
CA CYS A 139 9.30 -5.58 -1.04
C CYS A 139 8.56 -4.68 -0.04
N TYR A 140 7.45 -5.17 0.50
CA TYR A 140 6.64 -4.48 1.48
C TYR A 140 6.14 -5.48 2.52
N SER A 141 5.83 -4.96 3.70
CA SER A 141 5.16 -5.73 4.74
C SER A 141 3.68 -5.38 4.82
N ARG A 142 2.87 -6.34 5.28
CA ARG A 142 1.43 -6.17 5.51
C ARG A 142 1.05 -6.94 6.76
N GLU A 143 0.28 -6.31 7.62
CA GLU A 143 -0.30 -6.95 8.80
C GLU A 143 -1.80 -7.23 8.59
N PHE A 144 -2.32 -8.24 9.31
CA PHE A 144 -3.75 -8.49 9.34
C PHE A 144 -4.44 -7.50 10.28
N GLU A 145 -5.35 -6.69 9.74
CA GLU A 145 -6.13 -5.73 10.50
C GLU A 145 -7.51 -6.33 10.85
N PRO A 146 -7.78 -6.63 12.14
CA PRO A 146 -9.08 -7.14 12.57
C PRO A 146 -10.17 -6.05 12.46
N TYR A 147 -11.41 -6.44 12.19
CA TYR A 147 -12.56 -5.52 12.19
C TYR A 147 -13.33 -5.56 13.51
N TYR A 148 -13.48 -6.75 14.11
CA TYR A 148 -14.44 -7.00 15.18
C TYR A 148 -13.78 -7.54 16.45
N LEU A 149 -12.59 -8.17 16.34
CA LEU A 149 -11.79 -8.55 17.50
C LEU A 149 -10.87 -7.39 17.88
N ASP A 150 -11.09 -6.87 19.08
CA ASP A 150 -10.45 -5.67 19.61
C ASP A 150 -8.91 -5.70 19.53
N LYS A 151 -8.32 -4.55 19.17
CA LYS A 151 -6.90 -4.27 19.43
C LYS A 151 -6.79 -3.94 20.92
N ARG A 152 -6.89 -4.98 21.77
CA ARG A 152 -6.69 -4.94 23.23
C ARG A 152 -6.42 -3.53 23.79
N ILE A 153 -7.45 -2.89 24.34
CA ILE A 153 -7.27 -1.89 25.41
C ILE A 153 -6.59 -2.59 26.60
#